data_AF-A0A2I2F2K2-F1
#
_entry.id   AF-A0A2I2F2K2-F1
#
_cell.length_a   1.000
_cell.length_b   1.000
_cell.length_c   1.000
_cell.angle_alpha   90.00
_cell.angle_beta   90.00
_cell.angle_gamma   90.00
#
_symmetry.space_group_name_H-M   'P 1'
#
loop_
_entity.id
_entity.type
_entity.pdbx_description
1 polymer ?
#
loop_
_entity_poly.entity_id
_entity_poly.type
_entity_poly.pdbx_seq_one_letter_code
_entity_poly.pdbx_strand_id
1 'polypeptide(L)'
;MQLTKTLLTVMAAAFLVAAAPASTSGEQALQARGCPNNWNVCGTCNGGDCKIALTNHKCDIGKCTKQSGGGDGKLCGAVDVDTPLKCPGRG
;
A
#
# COMPACT_ATOMS: atom_id res chain seq x y z
N MET A 1 -41.15 0.77 -47.89
CA MET A 1 -41.52 1.18 -46.51
C MET A 1 -41.08 0.02 -45.60
N GLN A 2 -39.82 -0.03 -45.13
CA GLN A 2 -39.29 0.51 -43.86
C GLN A 2 -40.21 0.31 -42.65
N LEU A 3 -39.76 -0.50 -41.67
CA LEU A 3 -40.10 -0.54 -40.22
C LEU A 3 -39.36 -1.77 -39.65
N THR A 4 -38.54 -1.79 -38.61
CA THR A 4 -38.08 -0.79 -37.64
C THR A 4 -36.89 -1.41 -36.90
N LYS A 5 -35.89 -0.58 -36.58
CA LYS A 5 -34.71 -0.91 -35.78
C LYS A 5 -35.12 -1.14 -34.32
N THR A 6 -34.64 -2.19 -33.67
CA THR A 6 -34.66 -2.30 -32.20
C THR A 6 -33.24 -2.49 -31.68
N LEU A 7 -32.66 -1.35 -31.28
CA LEU A 7 -31.45 -1.24 -30.48
C LEU A 7 -31.76 -1.79 -29.07
N LEU A 8 -31.06 -2.84 -28.65
CA LEU A 8 -31.02 -3.27 -27.25
C LEU A 8 -29.77 -2.66 -26.60
N THR A 9 -29.96 -1.52 -25.95
CA THR A 9 -28.96 -0.86 -25.10
C THR A 9 -28.84 -1.62 -23.77
N VAL A 10 -27.73 -2.32 -23.57
CA VAL A 10 -27.38 -2.91 -22.27
C VAL A 10 -26.68 -1.83 -21.44
N MET A 11 -27.37 -1.33 -20.42
CA MET A 11 -26.76 -0.49 -19.38
C MET A 11 -25.78 -1.32 -18.55
N ALA A 12 -24.49 -1.08 -18.72
CA ALA A 12 -23.48 -1.53 -17.78
C ALA A 12 -23.48 -0.60 -16.56
N ALA A 13 -24.11 -1.02 -15.47
CA ALA A 13 -23.97 -0.37 -14.18
C ALA A 13 -22.55 -0.65 -13.64
N ALA A 14 -21.65 0.32 -13.76
CA ALA A 14 -20.35 0.25 -13.12
C ALA A 14 -20.52 0.49 -11.62
N PHE A 15 -20.42 -0.58 -10.82
CA PHE A 15 -20.26 -0.47 -9.37
C PHE A 15 -18.93 0.23 -9.08
N LEU A 16 -18.98 1.50 -8.69
CA LEU A 16 -17.84 2.18 -8.10
C LEU A 16 -17.65 1.65 -6.68
N VAL A 17 -16.81 0.61 -6.54
CA VAL A 17 -16.25 0.24 -5.24
C VAL A 17 -15.29 1.34 -4.83
N ALA A 18 -15.79 2.30 -4.04
CA ALA A 18 -14.94 3.27 -3.36
C ALA A 18 -14.21 2.53 -2.23
N ALA A 19 -13.04 1.97 -2.54
CA ALA A 19 -12.09 1.57 -1.51
C ALA A 19 -11.54 2.85 -0.86
N ALA A 20 -12.19 3.31 0.21
CA ALA A 20 -11.62 4.34 1.07
C ALA A 20 -10.27 3.83 1.61
N PRO A 21 -9.19 4.65 1.60
CA PRO A 21 -7.93 4.23 2.17
C PRO A 21 -8.11 4.11 3.68
N ALA A 22 -8.27 2.88 4.15
CA ALA A 22 -8.14 2.59 5.57
C ALA A 22 -6.68 2.84 5.94
N SER A 23 -6.39 3.98 6.54
CA SER A 23 -5.25 4.10 7.44
C SER A 23 -5.46 3.03 8.49
N THR A 24 -4.73 1.92 8.41
CA THR A 24 -4.87 0.87 9.38
C THR A 24 -4.41 1.43 10.72
N SER A 25 -5.10 1.05 11.79
CA SER A 25 -4.80 1.47 13.16
C SER A 25 -3.33 1.26 13.56
N GLY A 26 -2.63 0.34 12.88
CA GLY A 26 -1.19 0.13 13.03
C GLY A 26 -0.32 1.30 12.56
N GLU A 27 -0.68 1.98 11.48
CA GLU A 27 0.10 3.09 10.90
C GLU A 27 0.09 4.32 11.82
N GLN A 28 -1.08 4.67 12.36
CA GLN A 28 -1.21 5.75 13.34
C GLN A 28 -0.54 5.41 14.68
N ALA A 29 -0.63 4.14 15.12
CA ALA A 29 0.03 3.71 16.35
C ALA A 29 1.56 3.75 16.27
N LEU A 30 2.14 3.47 15.09
CA LEU A 30 3.58 3.51 14.87
C LEU A 30 4.13 4.93 14.85
N GLN A 31 3.44 5.87 14.19
CA GLN A 31 3.84 7.28 14.24
C GLN A 31 3.70 7.89 15.63
N ALA A 32 2.64 7.54 16.38
CA ALA A 32 2.41 8.08 17.72
C ALA A 32 3.39 7.55 18.79
N ARG A 33 4.00 6.38 18.58
CA ARG A 33 4.95 5.74 19.52
C ARG A 33 6.41 6.03 19.20
N GLY A 34 6.69 6.74 18.11
CA GLY A 34 8.02 6.86 17.54
C GLY A 34 8.38 5.60 16.75
N CYS A 35 9.07 5.80 15.63
CA CYS A 35 9.46 4.72 14.76
C CYS A 35 10.61 3.91 15.38
N PRO A 36 10.56 2.56 15.34
CA PRO A 36 11.67 1.72 15.82
C PRO A 36 12.94 1.91 14.99
N ASN A 37 14.06 1.37 15.46
CA ASN A 37 15.33 1.31 14.72
C ASN A 37 15.96 2.67 14.34
N ASN A 38 15.71 3.71 15.13
CA ASN A 38 16.14 5.10 14.86
C ASN A 38 15.64 5.63 13.51
N TRP A 39 14.46 5.19 13.09
CA TRP A 39 13.78 5.72 11.92
C TRP A 39 13.04 7.00 12.30
N ASN A 40 13.05 8.01 11.43
CA ASN A 40 12.15 9.16 11.57
C ASN A 40 10.83 8.92 10.82
N VAL A 41 10.85 8.02 9.84
CA VAL A 41 9.67 7.64 9.06
C VAL A 41 9.55 6.13 9.03
N CYS A 42 8.37 5.62 9.36
CA CYS A 42 8.08 4.20 9.34
C CYS A 42 6.62 3.96 8.98
N GLY A 43 6.37 2.73 8.57
CA GLY A 43 5.06 2.23 8.31
C GLY A 43 5.09 0.72 8.23
N THR A 44 4.26 0.17 7.36
CA THR A 44 4.07 -1.27 7.27
C THR A 44 4.06 -1.75 5.83
N CYS A 45 4.63 -2.92 5.59
CA CYS A 45 4.53 -3.58 4.30
C CYS A 45 3.06 -3.76 3.88
N ASN A 46 2.75 -3.44 2.62
CA ASN A 46 1.44 -3.61 2.00
C ASN A 46 1.61 -3.91 0.50
N GLY A 47 1.17 -5.09 0.06
CA GLY A 47 1.20 -5.46 -1.35
C GLY A 47 2.60 -5.63 -1.94
N GLY A 48 3.62 -5.85 -1.10
CA GLY A 48 5.02 -5.97 -1.51
C GLY A 48 5.83 -4.68 -1.48
N ASP A 49 5.20 -3.56 -1.14
CA ASP A 49 5.82 -2.25 -0.92
C ASP A 49 5.73 -1.83 0.55
N CYS A 50 6.50 -0.82 0.95
CA CYS A 50 6.41 -0.24 2.29
C CYS A 50 5.39 0.91 2.28
N LYS A 51 4.28 0.76 2.98
CA LYS A 51 3.26 1.80 3.11
C LYS A 51 3.61 2.70 4.30
N ILE A 52 3.97 3.95 4.02
CA ILE A 52 4.23 4.98 5.03
C ILE A 52 3.11 6.00 4.92
N ALA A 53 2.44 6.27 6.03
CA ALA A 53 1.22 7.07 6.09
C ALA A 53 0.11 6.58 5.14
N LEU A 54 0.09 7.04 3.89
CA LEU A 54 -0.93 6.70 2.89
C LEU A 54 -0.34 6.34 1.51
N THR A 55 0.99 6.27 1.40
CA THR A 55 1.68 6.08 0.13
C THR A 55 2.53 4.82 0.17
N ASN A 56 2.52 4.05 -0.92
CA ASN A 56 3.36 2.88 -1.09
C ASN A 56 4.71 3.29 -1.68
N HIS A 57 5.78 2.96 -0.97
CA HIS A 57 7.15 3.25 -1.35
C HIS A 57 7.90 1.95 -1.65
N LYS A 58 8.70 1.97 -2.72
CA LYS A 58 9.58 0.84 -3.06
C LYS A 58 10.69 0.73 -2.01
N CYS A 59 11.02 -0.50 -1.65
CA CYS A 59 12.14 -0.78 -0.75
C CYS A 59 13.46 -0.63 -1.50
N ASP A 60 14.38 0.19 -0.98
CA ASP A 60 15.75 0.26 -1.48
C ASP A 60 16.60 -0.90 -0.93
N ILE A 61 16.32 -1.29 0.32
CA ILE A 61 17.01 -2.37 1.02
C ILE A 61 15.98 -3.39 1.50
N GLY A 62 16.17 -4.64 1.09
CA GLY A 62 15.27 -5.72 1.45
C GLY A 62 13.97 -5.71 0.64
N LYS A 63 12.98 -6.49 1.09
CA LYS A 63 11.70 -6.69 0.38
C LYS A 63 10.53 -6.82 1.36
N CYS A 64 9.35 -6.41 0.93
CA CYS A 64 8.10 -6.61 1.67
C CYS A 64 7.33 -7.87 1.23
N THR A 65 7.86 -8.67 0.29
CA THR A 65 7.20 -9.91 -0.16
C THR A 65 7.30 -11.02 0.87
N LYS A 66 6.28 -11.89 0.98
CA LYS A 66 6.32 -13.03 1.91
C LYS A 66 7.49 -13.98 1.62
N GLN A 67 7.82 -14.19 0.34
CA GLN A 67 8.89 -15.10 -0.10
C GLN A 67 10.29 -14.70 0.38
N SER A 68 10.50 -13.39 0.62
CA SER A 68 11.78 -12.86 1.11
C SER A 68 11.89 -12.88 2.64
N GLY A 69 10.92 -13.47 3.34
CA GLY A 69 10.78 -13.31 4.79
C GLY A 69 10.22 -11.94 5.19
N GLY A 70 9.75 -11.14 4.22
CA GLY A 70 8.89 -9.98 4.44
C GLY A 70 7.42 -10.40 4.65
N GLY A 71 6.49 -9.58 4.17
CA GLY A 71 5.05 -9.81 4.24
C GLY A 71 4.28 -8.62 4.80
N ASP A 72 3.01 -8.52 4.43
CA ASP A 72 2.14 -7.42 4.85
C ASP A 72 2.06 -7.27 6.37
N GLY A 73 1.96 -6.02 6.84
CA GLY A 73 1.91 -5.67 8.25
C GLY A 73 3.26 -5.67 8.97
N LYS A 74 4.34 -6.14 8.34
CA LYS A 74 5.69 -6.03 8.92
C LYS A 74 6.22 -4.60 8.82
N LEU A 75 6.99 -4.22 9.83
CA LEU A 75 7.55 -2.88 9.94
C LEU A 75 8.59 -2.62 8.83
N CYS A 76 8.52 -1.42 8.25
CA CYS A 76 9.50 -0.88 7.30
C CYS A 76 9.68 0.62 7.55
N GLY A 77 10.81 1.20 7.14
CA GLY A 77 11.09 2.60 7.43
C GLY A 77 12.51 3.05 7.08
N ALA A 78 12.76 4.34 7.29
CA ALA A 78 14.02 5.01 6.96
C ALA A 78 14.39 6.01 8.07
N VAL A 79 15.70 6.31 8.16
CA VAL A 79 16.21 7.30 9.13
C VAL A 79 15.65 8.68 8.82
N ASP A 80 15.46 9.01 7.55
CA ASP A 80 14.85 10.23 7.04
C ASP A 80 14.29 9.97 5.63
N VAL A 81 13.83 11.01 4.93
CA VAL A 81 13.26 10.90 3.58
C VAL A 81 14.30 10.71 2.47
N ASP A 82 15.58 11.00 2.75
CA ASP A 82 16.67 10.95 1.77
C ASP A 82 17.53 9.68 1.93
N THR A 83 17.28 8.90 2.97
CA THR A 83 17.98 7.65 3.27
C THR A 83 17.26 6.44 2.68
N PRO A 84 18.01 5.37 2.35
CA PRO A 84 17.41 4.17 1.77
C PRO A 84 16.31 3.57 2.64
N LEU A 85 15.17 3.32 2.03
CA LEU A 85 14.03 2.70 2.68
C LEU A 85 14.29 1.23 2.97
N LYS A 86 14.27 0.87 4.25
CA LYS A 86 14.57 -0.48 4.73
C LYS A 86 13.29 -1.28 4.94
N CYS A 87 13.28 -2.46 4.35
CA CYS A 87 12.21 -3.44 4.46
C CYS A 87 12.71 -4.75 5.11
N PRO A 88 11.81 -5.52 5.74
CA PRO A 88 12.18 -6.60 6.65
C PRO A 88 12.66 -7.88 5.94
N GLY A 89 12.22 -8.12 4.70
CA GLY A 89 12.62 -9.29 3.93
C GLY A 89 14.04 -9.15 3.37
N ARG A 90 14.73 -10.27 3.24
CA ARG A 90 16.09 -10.37 2.68
C ARG A 90 16.00 -10.95 1.27
N GLY A 91 16.81 -10.39 0.36
CA GLY A 91 16.92 -10.85 -1.03
C GLY A 91 17.56 -12.22 -1.12
#